data_AF-A0A7S4VMK8-F1
#
_entry.id   AF-A0A7S4VMK8-F1
#
_cell.length_a   1.000
_cell.length_b   1.000
_cell.length_c   1.000
_cell.angle_alpha   90.00
_cell.angle_beta   90.00
_cell.angle_gamma   90.00
#
_symmetry.space_group_name_H-M   'P 1'
#
loop_
_entity.id
_entity.type
_entity.pdbx_description
1 polymer ?
#
loop_
_entity_poly.entity_id
_entity_poly.type
_entity_poly.pdbx_seq_one_letter_code
_entity_poly.pdbx_strand_id
1 'polypeptide(L)'
;GMPSREVLLSKVRRPEEMSRAAFLLALSGWIGFLLLYPVAEPLAALFGYSLFWFYYPNANGAGLLFQPRGSVGLPLRGSPLSLNVRLDWHRFRINVGERLSSGGYGPPKRTLNLPHVNSAALRIKSWPWRQHPWLLGPLRLKSPWQWAVECWSCLSWR
;
A
#
# COMPACT_ATOMS: atom_id res chain seq x y z
N GLY A 1 -24.43 18.26 -3.45
CA GLY A 1 -23.69 19.50 -3.13
C GLY A 1 -22.21 19.18 -3.06
N MET A 2 -21.35 19.99 -3.68
CA MET A 2 -19.90 19.88 -3.48
C MET A 2 -19.58 20.28 -2.03
N PRO A 3 -18.78 19.49 -1.29
CA PRO A 3 -18.33 19.90 0.04
C PRO A 3 -17.52 21.19 -0.08
N SER A 4 -17.73 22.13 0.85
CA SER A 4 -17.03 23.41 0.86
C SER A 4 -15.51 23.17 0.94
N ARG A 5 -14.74 24.08 0.33
CA ARG A 5 -13.27 24.00 0.26
C ARG A 5 -12.63 23.86 1.65
N GLU A 6 -13.28 24.40 2.68
CA GLU A 6 -12.90 24.30 4.09
C GLU A 6 -12.97 22.86 4.64
N VAL A 7 -13.97 22.07 4.22
CA VAL A 7 -14.11 20.65 4.60
C VAL A 7 -13.05 19.77 3.93
N LEU A 8 -12.58 20.17 2.74
CA LEU A 8 -11.47 19.48 2.07
C LEU A 8 -10.12 19.82 2.71
N LEU A 9 -9.94 21.07 3.15
CA LEU A 9 -8.71 21.52 3.80
C LEU A 9 -8.57 20.98 5.23
N SER A 10 -9.67 20.77 5.96
CA SER A 10 -9.64 20.19 7.30
C SER A 10 -9.21 18.72 7.37
N LYS A 11 -9.15 18.01 6.23
CA LYS A 11 -8.61 16.64 6.13
C LYS A 11 -7.10 16.59 5.90
N VAL A 12 -6.47 17.71 5.58
CA VAL A 12 -5.02 17.81 5.47
C VAL A 12 -4.50 18.04 6.88
N ARG A 13 -3.92 17.00 7.50
CA ARG A 13 -3.21 17.16 8.77
C ARG A 13 -2.17 18.26 8.59
N ARG A 14 -2.17 19.22 9.51
CA ARG A 14 -1.16 20.29 9.51
C ARG A 14 0.23 19.66 9.72
N PRO A 15 1.29 20.22 9.13
CA PRO A 15 2.65 19.69 9.28
C PRO A 15 3.06 19.51 10.74
N GLU A 16 2.60 20.41 11.62
CA GLU A 16 2.81 20.34 13.08
C GLU A 16 2.21 19.11 13.79
N GLU A 17 1.33 18.33 13.16
CA GLU A 17 0.70 17.14 13.76
C GLU A 17 1.38 15.81 13.38
N MET A 18 2.47 15.86 12.61
CA MET A 18 3.19 14.64 12.24
C MET A 18 4.06 14.17 13.42
N SER A 19 3.76 12.99 13.96
CA SER A 19 4.57 12.41 15.03
C SER A 19 6.00 12.14 14.55
N ARG A 20 6.98 12.19 15.47
CA ARG A 20 8.39 11.86 15.15
C ARG A 20 8.52 10.48 14.49
N ALA A 21 7.74 9.50 14.94
CA ALA A 21 7.71 8.17 14.36
C ALA A 21 7.20 8.17 12.90
N ALA A 22 6.15 8.96 12.59
CA ALA A 22 5.65 9.12 11.24
C ALA A 22 6.67 9.80 10.32
N PHE A 23 7.36 10.83 10.83
CA PHE A 23 8.45 11.49 10.11
C PHE A 23 9.60 10.52 9.80
N LEU A 24 10.08 9.77 10.78
CA LEU A 24 11.17 8.79 10.60
C LEU A 24 10.78 7.66 9.63
N LEU A 25 9.51 7.24 9.65
CA LEU A 25 9.01 6.25 8.69
C LEU A 25 8.95 6.82 7.27
N ALA A 26 8.49 8.07 7.11
CA ALA A 26 8.48 8.76 5.83
C ALA A 26 9.92 8.92 5.29
N LEU A 27 10.83 9.41 6.14
CA LEU A 27 12.22 9.63 5.78
C LEU A 27 12.94 8.33 5.42
N SER A 28 12.76 7.26 6.20
CA SER A 28 13.37 5.96 5.90
C SER A 28 12.81 5.36 4.60
N GLY A 29 11.50 5.50 4.35
CA GLY A 29 10.89 5.11 3.08
C GLY A 29 11.45 5.90 1.89
N TRP A 30 11.65 7.20 2.06
CA TRP A 30 12.26 8.05 1.03
C TRP A 30 13.72 7.69 0.74
N ILE A 31 14.53 7.46 1.79
CA ILE A 31 15.92 6.98 1.63
C ILE A 31 15.94 5.63 0.92
N GLY A 32 15.10 4.67 1.34
CA GLY A 32 14.99 3.38 0.68
C GLY A 32 14.58 3.50 -0.79
N PHE A 33 13.68 4.43 -1.10
CA PHE A 33 13.33 4.75 -2.49
C PHE A 33 14.53 5.29 -3.26
N LEU A 34 15.29 6.24 -2.72
CA LEU A 34 16.49 6.78 -3.39
C LEU A 34 17.54 5.70 -3.68
N LEU A 35 17.67 4.70 -2.80
CA LEU A 35 18.57 3.57 -3.03
C LEU A 35 18.07 2.65 -4.15
N LEU A 36 16.75 2.47 -4.27
CA LEU A 36 16.12 1.64 -5.31
C LEU A 36 15.98 2.37 -6.65
N TYR A 37 15.89 3.71 -6.62
CA TYR A 37 15.55 4.55 -7.77
C TYR A 37 16.47 4.37 -8.99
N PRO A 38 17.81 4.27 -8.85
CA PRO A 38 18.71 4.06 -9.99
C PRO A 38 18.42 2.80 -10.81
N VAL A 39 17.79 1.79 -10.20
CA VAL A 39 17.39 0.55 -10.86
C VAL A 39 15.92 0.60 -11.27
N ALA A 40 15.05 1.10 -10.37
CA ALA A 40 13.61 1.08 -10.57
C ALA A 40 13.13 2.07 -11.65
N GLU A 41 13.73 3.25 -11.78
CA GLU A 41 13.32 4.24 -12.79
C GLU A 41 13.66 3.80 -14.22
N PRO A 42 14.87 3.30 -14.55
CA PRO A 42 15.13 2.76 -15.89
C PRO A 42 14.20 1.61 -16.26
N LEU A 43 13.92 0.70 -15.30
CA LEU A 43 12.95 -0.37 -15.52
C LEU A 43 11.55 0.17 -15.80
N ALA A 44 11.07 1.14 -15.00
CA ALA A 44 9.79 1.80 -15.25
C ALA A 44 9.77 2.51 -16.62
N ALA A 45 10.88 3.13 -17.01
CA ALA A 45 11.03 3.83 -18.28
C ALA A 45 10.93 2.89 -19.49
N LEU A 46 11.42 1.64 -19.39
CA LEU A 46 11.23 0.61 -20.42
C LEU A 46 9.75 0.31 -20.69
N PHE A 47 8.89 0.50 -19.68
CA PHE A 47 7.44 0.35 -19.80
C PHE A 47 6.70 1.68 -20.05
N GLY A 48 7.40 2.77 -20.32
CA GLY A 48 6.80 4.08 -20.60
C GLY A 48 6.30 4.82 -19.36
N TYR A 49 6.79 4.47 -18.18
CA TYR A 49 6.43 5.10 -16.91
C TYR A 49 7.59 5.91 -16.30
N SER A 50 7.23 6.81 -15.38
CA SER A 50 8.09 7.45 -14.41
C SER A 50 7.61 7.09 -13.01
N LEU A 51 8.57 6.93 -12.10
CA LEU A 51 8.35 6.46 -10.76
C LEU A 51 8.45 7.60 -9.75
N PHE A 52 7.43 7.74 -8.91
CA PHE A 52 7.40 8.73 -7.84
C PHE A 52 7.12 8.06 -6.50
N TRP A 53 7.81 8.49 -5.46
CA TRP A 53 7.51 8.09 -4.10
C TRP A 53 6.60 9.12 -3.43
N PHE A 54 5.67 8.66 -2.59
CA PHE A 54 4.84 9.52 -1.76
C PHE A 54 4.62 8.91 -0.36
N TYR A 55 4.33 9.78 0.60
CA TYR A 55 3.93 9.42 1.96
C TYR A 55 2.50 9.88 2.26
N TYR A 56 1.71 9.01 2.88
CA TYR A 56 0.35 9.27 3.35
C TYR A 56 0.33 9.29 4.89
N PRO A 57 0.48 10.45 5.53
CA PRO A 57 0.51 10.55 6.99
C PRO A 57 -0.79 10.05 7.64
N ASN A 58 -1.94 10.37 7.03
CA ASN A 58 -3.25 9.94 7.54
C ASN A 58 -3.41 8.41 7.61
N ALA A 59 -2.75 7.68 6.70
CA ALA A 59 -2.79 6.22 6.66
C ALA A 59 -1.55 5.56 7.29
N ASN A 60 -0.63 6.37 7.86
CA ASN A 60 0.70 5.94 8.33
C ASN A 60 1.39 5.01 7.33
N GLY A 61 1.40 5.40 6.06
CA GLY A 61 1.88 4.56 4.98
C GLY A 61 2.54 5.36 3.87
N ALA A 62 3.12 4.66 2.92
CA ALA A 62 3.83 5.22 1.78
C ALA A 62 3.43 4.47 0.51
N GLY A 63 3.91 4.90 -0.64
CA GLY A 63 3.73 4.14 -1.86
C GLY A 63 4.53 4.67 -3.02
N LEU A 64 4.42 3.95 -4.12
CA LEU A 64 5.00 4.26 -5.41
C LEU A 64 3.90 4.55 -6.42
N LEU A 65 4.08 5.62 -7.18
CA LEU A 65 3.22 6.02 -8.28
C LEU A 65 3.99 5.79 -9.58
N PHE A 66 3.41 4.99 -10.45
CA PHE A 66 3.85 4.83 -11.83
C PHE A 66 2.97 5.74 -12.69
N GLN A 67 3.55 6.81 -13.19
CA GLN A 67 2.88 7.79 -14.04
C GLN A 67 3.40 7.66 -15.48
N PRO A 68 2.53 7.60 -16.50
CA PRO A 68 2.99 7.56 -17.89
C PRO A 68 3.86 8.77 -18.24
N ARG A 69 5.01 8.56 -18.89
CA ARG A 69 6.00 9.63 -19.18
C ARG A 69 5.40 10.79 -19.99
N GLY A 70 4.51 10.49 -20.93
CA GLY A 70 3.79 11.50 -21.72
C GLY A 70 2.80 12.36 -20.94
N SER A 71 2.60 12.09 -19.64
CA SER A 71 1.71 12.85 -18.75
C SER A 71 2.44 13.64 -17.67
N VAL A 72 3.78 13.57 -17.64
CA VAL A 72 4.61 14.28 -16.66
C VAL A 72 4.54 15.80 -16.94
N GLY A 73 4.09 16.58 -15.96
CA GLY A 73 3.96 18.05 -16.08
C GLY A 73 2.57 18.57 -16.45
N LEU A 74 1.61 17.70 -16.77
CA LEU A 74 0.22 18.11 -17.01
C LEU A 74 -0.54 18.30 -15.67
N PRO A 75 -1.38 19.34 -15.54
CA PRO A 75 -2.12 19.59 -14.30
C PRO A 75 -3.04 18.41 -13.95
N LEU A 76 -3.14 18.14 -12.64
CA LEU A 76 -3.88 17.01 -12.06
C LEU A 76 -5.39 16.99 -12.37
N ARG A 77 -5.92 18.05 -12.97
CA ARG A 77 -7.34 18.23 -13.30
C ARG A 77 -7.56 18.00 -14.80
N GLY A 78 -8.16 16.86 -15.15
CA GLY A 78 -8.68 16.58 -16.49
C GLY A 78 -7.76 15.83 -17.46
N SER A 79 -6.53 15.51 -17.05
CA SER A 79 -5.51 14.78 -17.85
C SER A 79 -5.60 13.25 -17.68
N PRO A 80 -4.98 12.40 -18.55
CA PRO A 80 -4.99 10.92 -18.52
C PRO A 80 -4.34 10.26 -17.28
N LEU A 81 -4.45 10.88 -16.11
CA LEU A 81 -4.08 10.36 -14.78
C LEU A 81 -4.92 9.14 -14.36
N SER A 82 -5.92 8.77 -15.16
CA SER A 82 -6.61 7.52 -15.01
C SER A 82 -5.61 6.34 -15.15
N LEU A 83 -4.59 6.45 -16.01
CA LEU A 83 -3.61 5.37 -16.26
C LEU A 83 -2.54 5.21 -15.18
N ASN A 84 -2.56 6.03 -14.14
CA ASN A 84 -1.63 5.88 -13.03
C ASN A 84 -1.83 4.51 -12.37
N VAL A 85 -0.72 3.82 -12.12
CA VAL A 85 -0.69 2.62 -11.30
C VAL A 85 -0.03 2.98 -9.99
N ARG A 86 -0.68 2.63 -8.89
CA ARG A 86 -0.18 2.91 -7.54
C ARG A 86 0.08 1.62 -6.82
N LEU A 87 1.25 1.51 -6.23
CA LEU A 87 1.58 0.52 -5.23
C LEU A 87 1.59 1.22 -3.87
N ASP A 88 0.54 1.00 -3.09
CA ASP A 88 0.33 1.65 -1.81
C ASP A 88 0.62 0.66 -0.66
N TRP A 89 1.40 1.07 0.32
CA TRP A 89 1.64 0.35 1.56
C TRP A 89 1.13 1.17 2.74
N HIS A 90 0.00 0.78 3.33
CA HIS A 90 -0.55 1.52 4.46
C HIS A 90 -1.39 0.65 5.40
N ARG A 91 -1.90 1.28 6.45
CA ARG A 91 -2.55 0.62 7.57
C ARG A 91 -3.96 0.13 7.26
N PHE A 92 -4.20 -1.16 7.51
CA PHE A 92 -5.51 -1.80 7.46
C PHE A 92 -5.87 -2.39 8.82
N ARG A 93 -7.14 -2.30 9.17
CA ARG A 93 -7.71 -3.01 10.32
C ARG A 93 -8.40 -4.26 9.80
N ILE A 94 -7.82 -5.43 10.04
CA ILE A 94 -8.33 -6.71 9.56
C ILE A 94 -8.59 -7.67 10.72
N ASN A 95 -9.58 -8.53 10.53
CA ASN A 95 -9.81 -9.66 11.41
C ASN A 95 -8.78 -10.75 11.11
N VAL A 96 -8.12 -11.26 12.14
CA VAL A 96 -7.09 -12.30 12.05
C VAL A 96 -7.39 -13.52 12.93
N GLY A 97 -8.62 -13.61 13.45
CA GLY A 97 -9.08 -14.78 14.21
C GLY A 97 -9.34 -15.99 13.33
N GLU A 98 -10.11 -16.92 13.86
CA GLU A 98 -10.50 -18.12 13.12
C GLU A 98 -11.37 -17.78 11.90
N ARG A 99 -11.28 -18.63 10.88
CA ARG A 99 -12.12 -18.51 9.69
C ARG A 99 -13.55 -18.90 10.06
N LEU A 100 -14.48 -18.01 9.79
CA LEU A 100 -15.90 -18.24 10.03
C LEU A 100 -16.49 -19.11 8.91
N SER A 101 -17.58 -19.81 9.20
CA SER A 101 -18.36 -20.57 8.22
C SER A 101 -18.85 -19.72 7.04
N SER A 102 -19.03 -18.41 7.24
CA SER A 102 -19.36 -17.42 6.21
C SER A 102 -18.19 -17.07 5.26
N GLY A 103 -17.02 -17.70 5.41
CA GLY A 103 -15.84 -17.47 4.59
C GLY A 103 -14.96 -16.28 5.01
N GLY A 104 -15.44 -15.44 5.93
CA GLY A 104 -14.69 -14.34 6.55
C GLY A 104 -13.81 -14.79 7.72
N TYR A 105 -13.17 -13.82 8.39
CA TYR A 105 -12.39 -14.06 9.61
C TYR A 105 -13.05 -13.40 10.81
N GLY A 106 -13.04 -14.08 11.95
CA GLY A 106 -13.53 -13.60 13.23
C GLY A 106 -12.52 -12.72 13.97
N PRO A 107 -12.90 -12.15 15.13
CA PRO A 107 -11.98 -11.44 16.01
C PRO A 107 -10.81 -12.34 16.46
N PRO A 108 -9.64 -11.77 16.82
CA PRO A 108 -9.41 -10.35 17.08
C PRO A 108 -9.11 -9.52 15.82
N LYS A 109 -9.33 -8.20 15.93
CA LYS A 109 -8.89 -7.22 14.94
C LYS A 109 -7.43 -6.85 15.20
N ARG A 110 -6.59 -6.95 14.17
CA ARG A 110 -5.24 -6.40 14.17
C ARG A 110 -5.11 -5.28 13.16
N THR A 111 -4.21 -4.37 13.47
CA THR A 111 -3.87 -3.23 12.64
C THR A 111 -2.51 -3.50 12.01
N LEU A 112 -2.49 -3.71 10.70
CA LEU A 112 -1.29 -4.12 9.96
C LEU A 112 -1.07 -3.17 8.79
N ASN A 113 0.19 -2.88 8.47
CA ASN A 113 0.51 -2.19 7.23
C ASN A 113 0.64 -3.24 6.12
N LEU A 114 -0.18 -3.13 5.08
CA LEU A 114 -0.23 -4.12 3.99
C LEU A 114 -0.18 -3.41 2.63
N PRO A 115 0.44 -4.04 1.61
CA PRO A 115 0.47 -3.50 0.27
C PRO A 115 -0.87 -3.69 -0.45
N HIS A 116 -1.18 -2.79 -1.36
CA HIS A 116 -2.24 -2.97 -2.36
C HIS A 116 -1.92 -2.20 -3.63
N VAL A 117 -2.52 -2.64 -4.74
CA VAL A 117 -2.34 -2.02 -6.05
C VAL A 117 -3.65 -1.36 -6.46
N ASN A 118 -3.55 -0.12 -6.94
CA ASN A 118 -4.70 0.66 -7.38
C ASN A 118 -4.42 1.35 -8.71
N SER A 119 -5.33 1.20 -9.67
CA SER A 119 -5.36 1.98 -10.90
C SER A 119 -6.80 2.29 -11.27
N ALA A 120 -7.13 3.58 -11.29
CA ALA A 120 -8.49 4.03 -11.53
C ALA A 120 -8.95 3.79 -12.99
N ALA A 121 -8.09 4.03 -14.00
CA ALA A 121 -8.41 3.73 -15.41
C ALA A 121 -8.68 2.26 -15.61
N LEU A 122 -7.77 1.43 -15.11
CA LEU A 122 -7.83 0.00 -15.32
C LEU A 122 -8.91 -0.66 -14.45
N ARG A 123 -9.58 0.13 -13.58
CA ARG A 123 -10.51 -0.36 -12.55
C ARG A 123 -9.89 -1.48 -11.71
N ILE A 124 -8.57 -1.41 -11.52
CA ILE A 124 -7.81 -2.38 -10.75
C ILE A 124 -7.78 -1.89 -9.31
N LYS A 125 -8.30 -2.70 -8.41
CA LYS A 125 -8.11 -2.56 -6.97
C LYS A 125 -7.77 -3.92 -6.40
N SER A 126 -6.48 -4.22 -6.41
CA SER A 126 -5.97 -5.53 -5.99
C SER A 126 -5.39 -5.46 -4.59
N TRP A 127 -5.76 -6.45 -3.79
CA TRP A 127 -5.29 -6.66 -2.43
C TRP A 127 -4.57 -8.01 -2.41
N PRO A 128 -3.25 -8.07 -2.67
CA PRO A 128 -2.56 -9.35 -2.81
C PRO A 128 -2.78 -10.27 -1.61
N TRP A 129 -2.81 -9.70 -0.39
CA TRP A 129 -3.05 -10.41 0.86
C TRP A 129 -4.50 -10.94 1.05
N ARG A 130 -5.48 -10.47 0.28
CA ARG A 130 -6.82 -11.07 0.24
C ARG A 130 -6.89 -12.26 -0.70
N GLN A 131 -6.17 -12.18 -1.82
CA GLN A 131 -6.13 -13.22 -2.85
C GLN A 131 -5.20 -14.37 -2.44
N HIS A 132 -4.18 -14.06 -1.65
CA HIS A 132 -3.15 -14.99 -1.19
C HIS A 132 -3.05 -14.94 0.34
N PRO A 133 -3.95 -15.67 1.06
CA PRO A 133 -3.99 -15.63 2.52
C PRO A 133 -2.69 -16.04 3.21
N TRP A 134 -1.84 -16.82 2.54
CA TRP A 134 -0.51 -17.20 3.03
C TRP A 134 0.42 -16.00 3.23
N LEU A 135 0.21 -14.88 2.51
CA LEU A 135 0.93 -13.63 2.75
C LEU A 135 0.64 -13.04 4.13
N LEU A 136 -0.51 -13.38 4.71
CA LEU A 136 -0.86 -13.01 6.08
C LEU A 136 -0.39 -14.05 7.10
N GLY A 137 0.03 -15.25 6.68
CA GLY A 137 0.47 -16.35 7.56
C GLY A 137 1.50 -15.90 8.61
N PRO A 138 2.63 -15.30 8.23
CA PRO A 138 3.62 -14.80 9.18
C PRO A 138 3.07 -13.75 10.17
N LEU A 139 2.03 -12.99 9.76
CA LEU A 139 1.42 -11.91 10.52
C LEU A 139 0.22 -12.37 11.40
N ARG A 140 -0.30 -13.57 11.13
CA ARG A 140 -1.43 -14.21 11.83
C ARG A 140 -0.97 -15.01 13.04
N LEU A 141 0.24 -15.53 13.00
CA LEU A 141 0.69 -16.47 14.00
C LEU A 141 1.12 -15.77 15.29
N LYS A 142 0.81 -16.41 16.43
CA LYS A 142 1.20 -15.91 17.75
C LYS A 142 2.68 -16.19 18.02
N SER A 143 3.30 -17.14 17.30
CA SER A 143 4.73 -17.44 17.38
C SER A 143 5.34 -17.79 16.01
N PRO A 144 6.64 -17.51 15.80
CA PRO A 144 7.38 -17.92 14.60
C PRO A 144 7.36 -19.44 14.33
N TRP A 145 7.21 -20.24 15.40
CA TRP A 145 7.24 -21.70 15.35
C TRP A 145 6.00 -22.32 14.69
N GLN A 146 4.83 -21.70 14.84
CA GLN A 146 3.62 -22.15 14.14
C GLN A 146 3.73 -21.95 12.62
N TRP A 147 4.56 -20.99 12.17
CA TRP A 147 4.71 -20.66 10.75
C TRP A 147 5.53 -21.72 10.03
N ALA A 148 6.62 -22.16 10.68
CA ALA A 148 7.46 -23.23 10.17
C ALA A 148 6.66 -24.53 9.98
N VAL A 149 5.74 -24.86 10.89
CA VAL A 149 4.91 -26.08 10.81
C VAL A 149 3.88 -26.00 9.68
N GLU A 150 3.21 -24.86 9.48
CA GLU A 150 2.25 -24.68 8.37
C GLU A 150 2.93 -24.62 6.99
N CYS A 151 4.11 -23.98 6.88
CA CYS A 151 4.90 -23.99 5.65
C CYS A 151 5.42 -25.40 5.32
N TRP A 152 5.86 -26.17 6.32
CA TRP A 152 6.30 -27.55 6.14
C TRP A 152 5.17 -28.45 5.64
N SER A 153 3.95 -28.28 6.17
CA SER A 153 2.78 -29.05 5.75
C SER A 153 2.20 -28.63 4.39
N CYS A 154 2.42 -27.40 3.92
CA CYS A 154 2.10 -27.01 2.54
C CYS A 154 3.15 -27.48 1.52
N LEU A 155 4.40 -27.66 1.94
CA LEU A 155 5.49 -28.19 1.11
C LEU A 155 5.45 -29.72 1.02
N SER A 156 4.82 -30.43 1.97
CA SER A 156 4.71 -31.89 1.98
C SER A 156 3.51 -32.45 1.20
N TRP A 157 2.75 -31.61 0.49
CA TRP A 157 1.63 -31.98 -0.39
C TRP A 157 1.89 -31.61 -1.87
N ARG A 158 3.15 -31.73 -2.30
CA ARG A 158 3.53 -31.77 -3.71
C ARG A 158 4.38 -32.99 -3.99
#